data_AF-U4TBM0-F1
#
_entry.id   AF-U4TBM0-F1
#
_cell.length_a   1.000
_cell.length_b   1.000
_cell.length_c   1.000
_cell.angle_alpha   90.00
_cell.angle_beta   90.00
_cell.angle_gamma   90.00
#
_symmetry.space_group_name_H-M   'P 1'
#
loop_
_entity.id
_entity.type
_entity.pdbx_description
1 polymer ?
#
loop_
_entity_poly.entity_id
_entity_poly.type
_entity_poly.pdbx_seq_one_letter_code
_entity_poly.pdbx_strand_id
1 'polypeptide(L)' 'MIYPEILDKNGQIINSRDEEMNSEGKAFMWIFGDKDLHKNKLLLGTEGYWVVGSYTLAEVVITHVFF' A
#
# COMPACT_ATOMS: atom_id res chain seq x y z
N MET A 1 9.82 -3.13 -8.82
CA MET A 1 8.41 -2.72 -8.70
C MET A 1 8.01 -2.80 -7.25
N ILE A 2 7.14 -1.90 -6.78
CA ILE A 2 6.58 -1.96 -5.43
C ILE A 2 5.13 -2.39 -5.57
N TYR A 3 4.74 -3.45 -4.85
CA TYR A 3 3.40 -4.01 -4.88
C TYR A 3 2.80 -3.99 -3.46
N PRO A 4 1.84 -3.08 -3.18
CA PRO A 4 1.16 -3.01 -1.89
C PRO A 4 0.05 -4.07 -1.78
N GLU A 5 0.01 -4.79 -0.66
CA GLU A 5 -1.12 -5.64 -0.25
C GLU A 5 -1.76 -5.07 1.02
N ILE A 6 -2.98 -4.56 0.90
CA ILE A 6 -3.68 -3.91 2.01
C ILE A 6 -4.17 -4.95 3.01
N LEU A 7 -4.08 -4.60 4.30
CA LEU A 7 -4.49 -5.43 5.42
C LEU A 7 -5.82 -4.97 6.01
N ASP A 8 -6.66 -5.93 6.37
CA ASP A 8 -7.86 -5.71 7.17
C ASP A 8 -7.50 -5.40 8.63
N LYS A 9 -8.52 -5.12 9.44
CA LYS A 9 -8.35 -4.85 10.88
C LYS A 9 -7.71 -6.00 11.67
N ASN A 10 -7.76 -7.22 11.14
CA ASN A 10 -7.18 -8.42 11.75
C ASN A 10 -5.77 -8.74 11.21
N GLY A 11 -5.24 -7.92 10.29
CA GLY A 11 -3.94 -8.12 9.65
C GLY A 11 -3.95 -9.13 8.50
N GLN A 12 -5.11 -9.48 7.96
CA GLN A 12 -5.24 -10.36 6.78
C GLN A 12 -5.30 -9.54 5.49
N ILE A 13 -4.79 -10.09 4.39
CA ILE A 13 -4.83 -9.41 3.10
C ILE A 13 -6.29 -9.27 2.63
N ILE A 14 -6.70 -8.04 2.32
CA ILE A 14 -8.01 -7.74 1.74
C ILE A 14 -7.99 -8.20 0.27
N ASN A 15 -8.79 -9.21 -0.04
CA ASN A 15 -8.96 -9.72 -1.41
C ASN A 15 -10.31 -9.34 -2.04
N SER A 16 -11.23 -8.78 -1.24
CA SER A 16 -12.57 -8.41 -1.67
C SER A 16 -12.65 -6.95 -2.08
N ARG A 17 -13.47 -6.64 -3.10
CA ARG A 17 -13.74 -5.27 -3.56
C ARG A 17 -14.78 -4.54 -2.71
N ASP A 18 -15.54 -5.29 -1.92
CA ASP A 18 -16.71 -4.79 -1.21
C ASP A 18 -16.42 -4.41 0.25
N GLU A 19 -15.15 -4.44 0.66
CA GLU A 19 -14.76 -4.02 2.00
C GLU A 19 -14.64 -2.50 2.07
N GLU A 20 -15.34 -1.90 3.03
CA GLU A 20 -15.18 -0.49 3.37
C GLU A 20 -13.73 -0.24 3.77
N MET A 21 -13.05 0.58 2.97
CA MET A 21 -11.68 0.97 3.22
C MET A 21 -11.68 2.04 4.30
N ASN A 22 -11.01 1.75 5.41
CA ASN A 22 -10.80 2.73 6.47
C ASN A 22 -9.97 3.91 5.93
N SER A 23 -10.15 5.10 6.51
CA SER A 23 -9.37 6.29 6.19
C SER A 23 -7.87 6.12 6.45
N GLU A 24 -7.51 5.13 7.26
CA GLU A 24 -6.13 4.72 7.52
C GLU A 24 -6.04 3.19 7.44
N GLY A 25 -4.95 2.68 6.87
CA GLY A 25 -4.73 1.25 6.71
C GLY A 25 -3.25 0.89 6.72
N LYS A 26 -2.97 -0.39 6.90
CA LYS A 26 -1.61 -0.94 6.77
C LYS A 26 -1.53 -1.75 5.48
N ALA A 27 -0.36 -1.78 4.87
CA ALA A 27 -0.10 -2.63 3.72
C ALA A 27 1.25 -3.32 3.86
N PHE A 28 1.33 -4.57 3.41
CA PHE A 28 2.62 -5.20 3.13
C PHE A 28 3.13 -4.70 1.78
N MET A 29 4.36 -4.20 1.76
CA MET A 29 4.97 -3.65 0.56
C MET A 29 5.99 -4.63 0.00
N TRP A 30 5.64 -5.31 -1.09
CA TRP A 30 6.56 -6.21 -1.77
C TRP A 30 7.43 -5.43 -2.73
N ILE A 31 8.75 -5.59 -2.59
CA ILE A 31 9.72 -5.00 -3.51
C ILE A 31 10.25 -6.10 -4.42
N PHE A 32 9.84 -6.06 -5.68
CA PHE A 32 10.33 -6.97 -6.71
C PHE A 32 11.45 -6.33 -7.54
N GLY A 33 12.54 -7.06 -7.79
CA GLY A 33 13.67 -6.59 -8.59
C GLY A 33 14.79 -5.97 -7.76
N ASP A 34 15.53 -5.01 -8.34
CA ASP A 34 16.68 -4.38 -7.68
C ASP A 34 16.23 -3.57 -6.46
N LYS A 35 16.64 -4.05 -5.29
CA LYS A 35 16.33 -3.44 -4.00
C LYS A 35 16.85 -2.00 -3.91
N ASP A 36 18.02 -1.69 -4.47
CA ASP A 36 18.62 -0.36 -4.36
C ASP A 36 17.83 0.69 -5.15
N LEU A 37 17.18 0.29 -6.24
CA LEU A 37 16.33 1.16 -7.05
C LEU A 37 14.99 1.51 -6.36
N HIS A 38 14.54 0.69 -5.42
CA HIS A 38 13.23 0.81 -4.78
C HIS A 38 13.28 1.15 -3.28
N LYS A 39 14.42 0.91 -2.62
CA LYS A 39 14.64 1.13 -1.17
C LYS A 39 14.23 2.53 -0.70
N ASN A 40 14.48 3.56 -1.50
CA ASN A 40 14.24 4.95 -1.11
C ASN A 40 12.90 5.52 -1.61
N LYS A 41 12.06 4.69 -2.23
CA LYS A 41 10.77 5.15 -2.80
C LYS A 41 9.61 5.10 -1.81
N LEU A 42 9.80 4.54 -0.62
CA LEU A 42 8.80 4.46 0.43
C LEU A 42 9.31 5.21 1.66
N LEU A 43 9.05 6.52 1.67
CA LEU A 43 9.39 7.41 2.77
C LEU A 43 8.11 8.04 3.33
N LEU A 44 8.17 8.52 4.57
CA LEU A 44 7.10 9.33 5.15
C LEU A 44 6.76 10.51 4.24
N GLY A 45 5.47 10.78 4.05
CA GLY A 45 4.98 11.82 3.15
C GLY A 45 4.99 11.43 1.67
N THR A 46 5.38 10.20 1.33
CA THR A 46 5.24 9.72 -0.06
C THR A 46 3.75 9.58 -0.38
N GLU A 47 3.30 10.33 -1.38
CA GLU A 47 1.93 10.26 -1.90
C GLU A 47 1.80 9.18 -2.97
N GLY A 48 0.59 8.66 -3.11
CA GLY A 48 0.28 7.66 -4.13
C GLY A 48 -1.21 7.43 -4.27
N TYR A 49 -1.54 6.40 -5.04
CA TYR A 49 -2.91 6.00 -5.30
C TYR A 49 -3.10 4.56 -4.89
N TRP A 50 -4.20 4.30 -4.21
CA TRP A 50 -4.73 2.95 -4.08
C TRP A 50 -5.60 2.64 -5.28
N VAL A 51 -5.30 1.52 -5.93
CA VAL A 51 -5.95 1.11 -7.18
C VAL A 51 -6.48 -0.31 -7.07
N VAL A 52 -7.63 -0.57 -7.69
CA VAL A 52 -8.16 -1.92 -7.93
C VAL A 52 -8.28 -2.11 -9.43
N GLY A 53 -7.37 -2.92 -9.98
CA GLY A 53 -7.21 -3.02 -11.43
C GLY A 53 -6.82 -1.66 -12.03
N SER A 54 -7.66 -1.13 -12.92
CA SER A 54 -7.46 0.17 -13.57
C SER A 54 -8.12 1.35 -12.85
N TYR A 55 -8.82 1.12 -11.73
CA TYR A 55 -9.60 2.14 -11.04
C TYR A 55 -8.89 2.64 -9.79
N THR A 56 -8.75 3.96 -9.64
CA THR A 56 -8.29 4.59 -8.40
C THR A 56 -9.42 4.61 -7.37
N LEU A 57 -9.15 4.07 -6.19
CA LEU A 57 -10.07 4.09 -5.04
C LEU A 57 -9.82 5.31 -4.15
N ALA A 58 -8.56 5.63 -3.88
CA ALA A 58 -8.19 6.69 -2.96
C ALA A 58 -6.80 7.25 -3.29
N GLU A 59 -6.61 8.51 -2.93
CA GLU A 59 -5.29 9.12 -2.76
C GLU A 59 -4.78 8.79 -1.36
N VAL A 60 -3.50 8.45 -1.25
CA VAL A 60 -2.91 8.02 0.02
C VAL A 60 -1.56 8.67 0.25
N VAL A 61 -1.19 8.79 1.51
CA VAL A 61 0.13 9.26 1.94
C VAL A 61 0.70 8.29 2.97
N ILE A 62 1.99 7.99 2.86
CA ILE A 62 2.69 7.15 3.83
C ILE A 62 2.88 7.95 5.12
N THR A 63 2.23 7.53 6.19
CA THR A 63 2.35 8.15 7.51
C THR A 63 3.32 7.42 8.44
N HIS A 64 3.57 6.12 8.20
CA HIS A 64 4.47 5.28 8.99
C HIS A 64 5.14 4.21 8.12
N VAL A 65 6.40 3.88 8.40
CA VAL A 65 7.14 2.77 7.77
C VAL A 65 7.73 1.90 8.88
N PHE A 66 7.47 0.59 8.82
CA PHE A 66 8.01 -0.41 9.73
C PHE A 66 8.92 -1.35 8.93
N PHE A 67 10.08 -1.73 9.47
CA PHE A 67 11.06 -2.62 8.84
C PHE A 67 11.08 -3.99 9.52
#